data_AF-A0A0P0HAU7-F1
#
_entry.id   AF-A0A0P0HAU7-F1
#
_cell.length_a   1.000
_cell.length_b   1.000
_cell.length_c   1.000
_cell.angle_alpha   90.00
_cell.angle_beta   90.00
_cell.angle_gamma   90.00
#
_symmetry.space_group_name_H-M   'P 1'
#
loop_
_entity.id
_entity.type
_entity.pdbx_description
1 polymer ?
#
loop_
_entity_poly.entity_id
_entity_poly.type
_entity_poly.pdbx_seq_one_letter_code
_entity_poly.pdbx_strand_id
1 'polypeptide(L)'
;VIAAIHDASSRMGSGAGGTRNISGNNHPLVELEHELADLHQKEAALVFTSGFVSNEASISTIARLLPNCLILSDELNHASMIEGVRRSGAEKKIFRHNDLAHLEELLKAAGKERAKLIVFESIYSMDGDIAPVQAIADLADEYNAMTYI
;
A
#
# COMPACT_ATOMS: atom_id res chain seq x y z
N VAL A 1 12.92 6.58 21.54
CA VAL A 1 11.70 5.74 21.64
C VAL A 1 11.17 5.64 23.07
N ILE A 2 11.84 4.96 24.00
CA ILE A 2 11.31 4.71 25.37
C ILE A 2 10.89 5.99 26.12
N ALA A 3 11.72 7.04 26.09
CA ALA A 3 11.38 8.31 26.74
C ALA A 3 10.10 8.97 26.19
N ALA A 4 9.90 8.92 24.86
CA ALA A 4 8.71 9.47 24.21
C ALA A 4 7.44 8.67 24.58
N ILE A 5 7.54 7.34 24.68
CA ILE A 5 6.45 6.49 25.14
C ILE A 5 6.08 6.84 26.59
N HIS A 6 7.06 6.94 27.49
CA HIS A 6 6.82 7.28 28.89
C HIS A 6 6.13 8.66 29.04
N ASP A 7 6.62 9.66 28.32
CA ASP A 7 6.04 11.00 28.32
C ASP A 7 4.59 11.01 27.80
N ALA A 8 4.33 10.40 26.65
CA ALA A 8 2.99 10.30 26.09
C ALA A 8 2.03 9.58 27.04
N SER A 9 2.44 8.43 27.60
CA SER A 9 1.61 7.69 28.56
C SER A 9 1.34 8.48 29.85
N SER A 10 2.31 9.25 30.33
CA SER A 10 2.14 10.08 31.54
C SER A 10 1.16 11.24 31.32
N ARG A 11 1.16 11.84 30.12
CA ARG A 11 0.33 13.01 29.79
C ARG A 11 -1.06 12.65 29.26
N MET A 12 -1.19 11.52 28.57
CA MET A 12 -2.38 11.17 27.77
C MET A 12 -3.05 9.86 28.21
N GLY A 13 -2.45 9.11 29.13
CA GLY A 13 -2.93 7.80 29.53
C GLY A 13 -2.52 6.69 28.55
N SER A 14 -3.19 5.54 28.65
CA SER A 14 -2.77 4.30 27.98
C SER A 14 -3.32 4.11 26.56
N GLY A 15 -4.29 4.90 26.11
CA GLY A 15 -4.91 4.73 24.80
C GLY A 15 -5.74 5.94 24.36
N ALA A 16 -6.07 5.98 23.07
CA ALA A 16 -6.79 7.11 22.47
C ALA A 16 -8.25 7.25 22.92
N GLY A 17 -8.86 6.19 23.45
CA GLY A 17 -10.23 6.23 24.00
C GLY A 17 -11.35 6.37 22.96
N GLY A 18 -11.05 6.30 21.66
CA GLY A 18 -12.04 6.41 20.59
C GLY A 18 -11.45 6.20 19.19
N THR A 19 -12.29 6.31 18.17
CA THR A 19 -11.86 6.23 16.75
C THR A 19 -11.36 7.60 16.26
N ARG A 20 -10.74 7.65 15.07
CA ARG A 20 -10.35 8.94 14.46
C ARG A 20 -11.49 9.96 14.43
N ASN A 21 -12.70 9.49 14.11
CA ASN A 21 -13.87 10.38 14.01
C ASN A 21 -14.46 10.77 15.38
N ILE A 22 -14.24 9.97 16.42
CA ILE A 22 -14.86 10.16 17.73
C ILE A 22 -13.78 10.07 18.80
N SER A 23 -13.33 11.23 19.29
CA SER A 23 -12.36 11.44 20.39
C SER A 23 -10.97 10.81 20.26
N GLY A 24 -10.70 9.99 19.24
CA GLY A 24 -9.41 9.29 19.07
C GLY A 24 -8.38 9.99 18.19
N ASN A 25 -8.73 11.10 17.53
CA ASN A 25 -7.76 11.88 16.75
C ASN A 25 -7.00 12.86 17.66
N ASN A 26 -5.74 12.54 17.95
CA ASN A 26 -4.91 13.29 18.88
C ASN A 26 -3.64 13.85 18.20
N HIS A 27 -2.97 14.77 18.88
CA HIS A 27 -1.85 15.50 18.30
C HIS A 27 -0.66 14.62 17.89
N PRO A 28 -0.15 13.68 18.72
CA PRO A 28 0.94 12.79 18.31
C PRO A 28 0.63 11.96 17.06
N LEU A 29 -0.64 11.58 16.85
CA LEU A 29 -1.04 10.86 15.65
C LEU A 29 -0.95 11.72 14.39
N VAL A 30 -1.35 12.99 14.48
CA VAL A 30 -1.24 13.95 13.36
C VAL A 30 0.22 14.26 13.06
N GLU A 31 1.06 14.43 14.09
CA GLU A 31 2.51 14.63 13.91
C GLU A 31 3.16 13.42 13.24
N LEU A 32 2.81 12.19 13.66
CA LEU A 32 3.29 10.97 13.02
C LEU A 32 2.88 10.89 11.54
N GLU A 33 1.64 11.25 11.20
CA GLU A 33 1.18 11.29 9.80
C GLU A 33 1.96 12.33 8.97
N HIS A 34 2.30 13.48 9.55
CA HIS A 34 3.17 14.45 8.87
C HIS A 34 4.61 13.96 8.71
N GLU A 35 5.21 13.35 9.75
CA GLU A 35 6.56 12.79 9.67
C GLU A 35 6.65 11.67 8.62
N LEU A 36 5.64 10.81 8.53
CA LEU A 36 5.57 9.76 7.51
C LEU A 36 5.42 10.34 6.10
N ALA A 37 4.59 11.38 5.94
CA ALA A 37 4.44 12.08 4.66
C ALA A 37 5.77 12.70 4.20
N ASP A 38 6.49 13.37 5.12
CA ASP A 38 7.80 13.97 4.86
C ASP A 38 8.85 12.91 4.51
N LEU A 39 8.93 11.82 5.29
CA LEU A 39 9.86 10.71 5.06
C LEU A 39 9.74 10.13 3.65
N HIS A 40 8.51 9.98 3.15
CA HIS A 40 8.22 9.41 1.83
C HIS A 40 8.08 10.48 0.73
N GLN A 41 8.29 11.75 1.06
CA GLN A 41 8.09 12.90 0.16
C GLN A 41 6.73 12.86 -0.55
N LYS A 42 5.66 12.60 0.22
CA LYS A 42 4.28 12.60 -0.24
C LYS A 42 3.48 13.73 0.39
N GLU A 43 2.38 14.09 -0.26
CA GLU A 43 1.51 15.18 0.20
C GLU A 43 0.85 14.87 1.55
N ALA A 44 0.59 13.59 1.84
CA ALA A 44 -0.03 13.13 3.07
C ALA A 44 0.33 11.68 3.37
N ALA A 45 0.14 11.26 4.62
CA ALA A 45 0.16 9.87 5.04
C ALA A 45 -1.05 9.57 5.95
N LEU A 46 -1.35 8.28 6.13
CA LEU A 46 -2.46 7.83 6.95
C LEU A 46 -2.02 6.62 7.78
N VAL A 47 -2.15 6.73 9.10
CA VAL A 47 -1.74 5.67 10.03
C VAL A 47 -2.90 4.67 10.24
N PHE A 48 -2.55 3.39 10.18
CA PHE A 48 -3.43 2.27 10.54
C PHE A 48 -2.85 1.52 11.74
N THR A 49 -3.66 0.61 12.31
CA THR A 49 -3.26 -0.19 13.46
C THR A 49 -2.13 -1.19 13.16
N SER A 50 -1.90 -1.54 11.89
CA SER A 50 -0.79 -2.39 11.47
C SER A 50 -0.48 -2.27 9.97
N GLY A 51 0.68 -2.79 9.56
CA GLY A 51 1.04 -3.02 8.14
C GLY A 51 0.08 -3.98 7.43
N PHE A 52 -0.56 -4.89 8.17
CA PHE A 52 -1.56 -5.78 7.59
C PHE A 52 -2.83 -5.00 7.21
N VAL A 53 -3.37 -4.23 8.15
CA VAL A 53 -4.63 -3.51 7.97
C VAL A 53 -4.48 -2.37 6.94
N SER A 54 -3.32 -1.70 6.91
CA SER A 54 -3.04 -0.68 5.89
C SER A 54 -3.05 -1.26 4.48
N ASN A 55 -2.36 -2.37 4.24
CA ASN A 55 -2.39 -3.09 2.95
C ASN A 55 -3.80 -3.51 2.57
N GLU A 56 -4.49 -4.22 3.46
CA GLU A 56 -5.84 -4.73 3.22
C GLU A 56 -6.81 -3.61 2.87
N ALA A 57 -6.86 -2.55 3.69
CA ALA A 57 -7.80 -1.44 3.54
C ALA A 57 -7.47 -0.58 2.32
N SER A 58 -6.19 -0.28 2.07
CA SER A 58 -5.78 0.61 0.99
C SER A 58 -6.00 -0.03 -0.37
N ILE A 59 -5.47 -1.24 -0.59
CA ILE A 59 -5.60 -1.94 -1.88
C ILE A 59 -7.07 -2.17 -2.22
N SER A 60 -7.85 -2.67 -1.26
CA SER A 60 -9.28 -2.96 -1.50
C SER A 60 -10.09 -1.70 -1.78
N THR A 61 -9.82 -0.60 -1.08
CA THR A 61 -10.51 0.67 -1.28
C THR A 61 -10.14 1.33 -2.60
N ILE A 62 -8.84 1.45 -2.91
CA ILE A 62 -8.35 2.07 -4.15
C ILE A 62 -8.95 1.35 -5.36
N ALA A 63 -8.86 0.02 -5.40
CA ALA A 63 -9.37 -0.76 -6.52
C ALA A 63 -10.90 -0.68 -6.68
N ARG A 64 -11.66 -0.49 -5.59
CA ARG A 64 -13.13 -0.27 -5.66
C ARG A 64 -13.49 1.14 -6.13
N LEU A 65 -12.67 2.14 -5.82
CA LEU A 65 -12.88 3.52 -6.26
C LEU A 65 -12.57 3.69 -7.75
N LEU A 66 -11.74 2.81 -8.33
CA LEU A 66 -11.36 2.81 -9.74
C LEU A 66 -12.33 1.91 -10.56
N PRO A 67 -13.17 2.47 -11.45
CA PRO A 67 -14.08 1.68 -12.27
C PRO A 67 -13.32 0.70 -13.16
N ASN A 68 -13.76 -0.56 -13.20
CA ASN A 68 -13.16 -1.63 -14.01
C ASN A 68 -11.64 -1.82 -13.76
N CYS A 69 -11.19 -1.57 -12.53
CA CYS A 69 -9.79 -1.74 -12.15
C CYS A 69 -9.31 -3.18 -12.39
N LEU A 70 -8.12 -3.32 -12.96
CA LEU A 70 -7.36 -4.56 -12.98
C LEU A 70 -6.21 -4.47 -11.97
N ILE A 71 -6.13 -5.44 -11.07
CA ILE A 71 -4.99 -5.56 -10.15
C ILE A 71 -3.95 -6.52 -10.72
N LEU A 72 -2.70 -6.10 -10.77
CA LEU A 72 -1.53 -6.89 -11.15
C LEU A 72 -0.70 -7.14 -9.89
N SER A 73 -0.71 -8.37 -9.37
CA SER A 73 -0.02 -8.73 -8.12
C SER A 73 1.19 -9.59 -8.41
N ASP A 74 2.32 -9.27 -7.79
CA ASP A 74 3.45 -10.21 -7.73
C ASP A 74 3.00 -11.51 -7.02
N GLU A 75 3.53 -12.66 -7.46
CA GLU A 75 3.15 -13.96 -6.91
C GLU A 75 3.61 -14.20 -5.47
N LEU A 76 4.66 -13.49 -5.02
CA LEU A 76 5.22 -13.60 -3.66
C LEU A 76 4.77 -12.49 -2.72
N ASN A 77 3.81 -11.65 -3.12
CA ASN A 77 3.26 -10.60 -2.27
C ASN A 77 2.78 -11.13 -0.91
N HIS A 78 3.04 -10.34 0.13
CA HIS A 78 2.65 -10.64 1.49
C HIS A 78 1.15 -10.93 1.63
N ALA A 79 0.80 -11.81 2.58
CA ALA A 79 -0.58 -12.25 2.79
C ALA A 79 -1.58 -11.10 3.00
N SER A 80 -1.16 -9.99 3.61
CA SER A 80 -1.99 -8.79 3.77
C SER A 80 -2.36 -8.13 2.45
N MET A 81 -1.43 -8.09 1.49
CA MET A 81 -1.67 -7.54 0.17
C MET A 81 -2.62 -8.45 -0.60
N ILE A 82 -2.38 -9.76 -0.57
CA ILE A 82 -3.27 -10.77 -1.17
C ILE A 82 -4.71 -10.63 -0.63
N GLU A 83 -4.87 -10.40 0.67
CA GLU A 83 -6.19 -10.20 1.28
C GLU A 83 -6.85 -8.89 0.81
N GLY A 84 -6.09 -7.79 0.71
CA GLY A 84 -6.57 -6.54 0.10
C GLY A 84 -7.03 -6.72 -1.35
N VAL A 85 -6.23 -7.40 -2.17
CA VAL A 85 -6.57 -7.75 -3.55
C VAL A 85 -7.85 -8.59 -3.60
N ARG A 86 -7.97 -9.62 -2.76
CA ARG A 86 -9.17 -10.47 -2.68
C ARG A 86 -10.41 -9.67 -2.28
N ARG A 87 -10.29 -8.81 -1.26
CA ARG A 87 -11.40 -8.00 -0.74
C ARG A 87 -11.86 -6.94 -1.71
N SER A 88 -10.98 -6.45 -2.59
CA SER A 88 -11.37 -5.48 -3.62
C SER A 88 -12.55 -5.95 -4.47
N GLY A 89 -12.62 -7.25 -4.79
CA GLY A 89 -13.54 -7.81 -5.78
C GLY A 89 -13.20 -7.46 -7.23
N ALA A 90 -12.09 -6.73 -7.45
CA ALA A 90 -11.60 -6.40 -8.78
C ALA A 90 -11.05 -7.64 -9.50
N GLU A 91 -11.01 -7.58 -10.84
CA GLU A 91 -10.26 -8.60 -11.59
C GLU A 91 -8.78 -8.51 -11.18
N LYS A 92 -8.14 -9.67 -11.05
CA LYS A 92 -6.71 -9.75 -10.77
C LYS A 92 -5.98 -10.66 -11.74
N LYS A 93 -4.73 -10.32 -12.03
CA LYS A 93 -3.75 -11.21 -12.65
C LYS A 93 -2.52 -11.25 -11.76
N ILE A 94 -1.90 -12.42 -11.69
CA ILE A 94 -0.69 -12.65 -10.93
C ILE A 94 0.45 -12.69 -11.94
N PHE A 95 1.44 -11.81 -11.78
CA PHE A 95 2.68 -11.88 -12.56
C PHE A 95 3.73 -12.69 -11.80
N ARG A 96 4.68 -13.26 -12.54
CA ARG A 96 5.72 -14.12 -11.96
C ARG A 96 6.68 -13.22 -11.20
N HIS A 97 7.22 -13.73 -10.11
CA HIS A 97 8.01 -12.95 -9.17
C HIS A 97 9.17 -12.23 -9.86
N ASN A 98 9.21 -10.90 -9.74
CA ASN A 98 10.21 -10.04 -10.40
C ASN A 98 10.30 -10.18 -11.94
N ASP A 99 9.33 -10.80 -12.60
CA ASP A 99 9.31 -11.01 -14.05
C ASP A 99 8.64 -9.82 -14.77
N LEU A 100 9.47 -8.85 -15.13
CA LEU A 100 9.05 -7.65 -15.87
C LEU A 100 8.43 -7.97 -17.24
N ALA A 101 8.86 -9.03 -17.92
CA ALA A 101 8.33 -9.40 -19.23
C ALA A 101 6.90 -9.92 -19.10
N HIS A 102 6.63 -10.72 -18.07
CA HIS A 102 5.27 -11.18 -17.77
C HIS A 102 4.37 -10.03 -17.31
N LEU A 103 4.88 -9.13 -16.47
CA LEU A 103 4.15 -7.93 -16.07
C LEU A 103 3.76 -7.09 -17.31
N GLU A 104 4.70 -6.85 -18.21
CA GLU A 104 4.45 -6.08 -19.42
C GLU A 104 3.44 -6.77 -20.36
N GLU A 105 3.51 -8.10 -20.50
CA GLU A 105 2.52 -8.88 -21.27
C GLU A 105 1.09 -8.63 -20.76
N LEU A 106 0.91 -8.71 -19.43
CA LEU A 106 -0.39 -8.49 -18.79
C LEU A 106 -0.86 -7.03 -18.94
N LEU A 107 0.06 -6.06 -18.84
CA LEU A 107 -0.21 -4.64 -19.05
C LEU A 107 -0.66 -4.36 -20.50
N LYS A 108 0.02 -4.93 -21.49
CA LYS A 108 -0.35 -4.84 -22.92
C LYS A 108 -1.74 -5.40 -23.16
N ALA A 109 -2.03 -6.58 -22.60
CA ALA A 109 -3.33 -7.23 -22.75
C ALA A 109 -4.48 -6.43 -22.12
N ALA A 110 -4.21 -5.69 -21.04
CA ALA A 110 -5.21 -4.86 -20.37
C ALA A 110 -5.54 -3.55 -21.13
N GLY A 111 -4.67 -3.11 -22.04
CA GLY A 111 -4.81 -1.85 -22.79
C GLY A 111 -4.58 -0.61 -21.91
N LYS A 112 -4.38 0.56 -22.53
CA LYS A 112 -4.03 1.81 -21.80
C LYS A 112 -5.21 2.46 -21.07
N GLU A 113 -6.44 2.31 -21.58
CA GLU A 113 -7.64 2.98 -21.04
C GLU A 113 -8.17 2.38 -19.74
N ARG A 114 -7.92 1.09 -19.50
CA ARG A 114 -8.41 0.40 -18.29
C ARG A 114 -7.65 0.89 -17.06
N ALA A 115 -8.32 1.19 -15.95
CA ALA A 115 -7.62 1.47 -14.69
C ALA A 115 -6.83 0.24 -14.23
N LYS A 116 -5.57 0.43 -13.82
CA LYS A 116 -4.66 -0.66 -13.42
C LYS A 116 -3.93 -0.31 -12.14
N LEU A 117 -3.76 -1.29 -11.26
CA LEU A 117 -3.00 -1.17 -10.01
C LEU A 117 -1.97 -2.29 -9.94
N ILE A 118 -0.70 -1.95 -10.03
CA ILE A 118 0.44 -2.87 -9.85
C ILE A 118 0.79 -2.89 -8.38
N VAL A 119 0.81 -4.06 -7.76
CA VAL A 119 1.05 -4.25 -6.32
C VAL A 119 2.25 -5.17 -6.15
N PHE A 120 3.28 -4.72 -5.46
CA PHE A 120 4.54 -5.44 -5.26
C PHE A 120 5.27 -4.95 -4.00
N GLU A 121 6.26 -5.70 -3.52
CA GLU A 121 7.08 -5.30 -2.36
C GLU A 121 8.42 -4.73 -2.82
N SER A 122 9.00 -3.80 -2.06
CA SER A 122 10.36 -3.32 -2.33
C SER A 122 11.42 -4.38 -1.99
N ILE A 123 11.25 -5.04 -0.84
CA ILE A 123 12.09 -6.11 -0.33
C ILE A 123 11.16 -7.22 0.17
N TYR A 124 11.28 -8.43 -0.38
CA TYR A 124 10.42 -9.55 -0.01
C TYR A 124 10.88 -10.18 1.30
N SER A 125 9.97 -10.23 2.27
CA SER A 125 10.31 -10.56 3.67
C SER A 125 10.99 -11.92 3.91
N MET A 126 10.71 -12.93 3.07
CA MET A 126 11.22 -14.29 3.26
C MET A 126 12.56 -14.53 2.56
N ASP A 127 12.68 -14.09 1.30
CA ASP A 127 13.85 -14.36 0.48
C ASP A 127 14.86 -13.20 0.50
N GLY A 128 14.44 -12.01 0.93
CA GLY A 128 15.28 -10.83 1.07
C GLY A 128 15.74 -10.23 -0.26
N ASP A 129 15.18 -10.69 -1.37
CA ASP A 129 15.42 -10.15 -2.70
C ASP A 129 14.68 -8.81 -2.89
N ILE A 130 15.14 -8.06 -3.90
CA ILE A 130 14.76 -6.67 -4.11
C ILE A 130 14.03 -6.57 -5.45
N ALA A 131 12.85 -5.95 -5.44
CA ALA A 131 12.12 -5.70 -6.67
C ALA A 131 12.84 -4.71 -7.59
N PRO A 132 12.70 -4.84 -8.92
CA PRO A 132 13.18 -3.85 -9.88
C PRO A 132 12.25 -2.61 -9.90
N VAL A 133 12.20 -1.87 -8.79
CA VAL A 133 11.22 -0.78 -8.52
C VAL A 133 11.17 0.24 -9.66
N GLN A 134 12.34 0.71 -10.13
CA GLN A 134 12.40 1.69 -11.23
C GLN A 134 11.77 1.15 -12.50
N ALA A 135 12.08 -0.09 -12.88
CA ALA A 135 11.54 -0.68 -14.11
C ALA A 135 10.03 -0.97 -14.01
N ILE A 136 9.53 -1.32 -12.82
CA ILE A 136 8.09 -1.45 -12.58
C ILE A 136 7.39 -0.09 -12.70
N ALA A 137 7.99 0.98 -12.17
CA ALA A 137 7.47 2.34 -12.30
C ALA A 137 7.49 2.81 -13.77
N ASP A 138 8.56 2.54 -14.51
CA ASP A 138 8.65 2.87 -15.94
C ASP A 138 7.53 2.18 -16.75
N LEU A 139 7.24 0.91 -16.47
CA LEU A 139 6.11 0.18 -17.05
C LEU A 139 4.77 0.77 -16.61
N ALA A 140 4.64 1.17 -15.35
CA ALA A 140 3.41 1.79 -14.85
C ALA A 140 3.11 3.09 -15.60
N ASP A 141 4.12 3.93 -15.81
CA ASP A 141 4.01 5.18 -16.58
C ASP A 141 3.68 4.90 -18.05
N GLU A 142 4.36 3.94 -18.69
CA GLU A 142 4.14 3.60 -20.10
C GLU A 142 2.71 3.13 -20.37
N TYR A 143 2.17 2.30 -19.48
CA TYR A 143 0.87 1.63 -19.64
C TYR A 143 -0.27 2.31 -18.88
N ASN A 144 -0.03 3.47 -18.25
CA ASN A 144 -1.00 4.22 -17.46
C ASN A 144 -1.60 3.35 -16.32
N ALA A 145 -0.74 2.92 -15.41
CA ALA A 145 -1.08 2.15 -14.23
C ALA A 145 -0.58 2.86 -12.96
N MET A 146 -1.27 2.64 -11.84
CA MET A 146 -0.80 3.06 -10.52
C MET A 146 0.13 1.98 -9.93
N THR A 147 1.16 2.40 -9.20
CA THR A 147 2.01 1.52 -8.40
C THR A 147 1.64 1.59 -6.92
N TYR A 148 1.54 0.43 -6.27
CA TYR A 148 1.42 0.28 -4.83
C TYR A 148 2.61 -0.53 -4.31
N ILE A 149 3.42 0.08 -3.44
CA ILE A 149 4.64 -0.47 -2.83
C ILE A 149 4.70 -0.09 -1.35
#